data_AF-A0A921MEK3-F1
#
_entry.id   AF-A0A921MEK3-F1
#
_cell.length_a   1.000
_cell.length_b   1.000
_cell.length_c   1.000
_cell.angle_alpha   90.00
_cell.angle_beta   90.00
_cell.angle_gamma   90.00
#
_symmetry.space_group_name_H-M   'P 1'
#
loop_
_entity.id
_entity.type
_entity.pdbx_description
1 polymer ?
#
loop_
_entity_poly.entity_id
_entity_poly.type
_entity_poly.pdbx_seq_one_letter_code
_entity_poly.pdbx_strand_id
1 'polypeptide(L)'
;MTSAPTFAQLGEDALIARILARIPQDGTVVVGPGDDAAVTDAPGRLVSSADMLVEGEDFLDGWLDPHRLGVKAAAQNLADVRAMGARPTGLLLSLAAPGDTPASFVDGLVDGLVEEAGRAGAVVLGGDLSDARQIVIAVTALGSLPAQSAPLTRNAARPGHTVWLGGRTGWAAAGLDALFAGAEVVETPAAEAGEIPAAEAARLPAAAAPDALLATAIEAQRAPRPAYEAVDALREALDGQPAALIDLSDGLGSDAGRLARASGVDLDLDSAALDALADDLVPVAHRVRALEEAAEADTDEPVADAASQEESAARARARRWVLTGGEDHGFLATVPEGVHPIGWRLVGRVRPVSTVPSVLIDGVPVGDSGFVAVDPDGGFRHFSGSGE
;
A
#
# COMPACT_ATOMS: atom_id res chain seq x y z
N MET A 1 16.70 -27.43 20.85
CA MET A 1 15.43 -26.97 20.25
C MET A 1 15.33 -27.69 18.91
N THR A 2 14.33 -28.55 18.72
CA THR A 2 14.10 -29.19 17.42
C THR A 2 13.62 -28.11 16.46
N SER A 3 14.29 -27.95 15.31
CA SER A 3 13.82 -27.04 14.25
C SER A 3 12.39 -27.40 13.86
N ALA A 4 11.57 -26.42 13.52
CA ALA A 4 10.25 -26.67 12.95
C ALA A 4 10.39 -27.58 11.71
N PRO A 5 9.43 -28.49 11.45
CA PRO A 5 9.46 -29.30 10.23
C PRO A 5 9.36 -28.40 9.01
N THR A 6 9.95 -28.81 7.88
CA THR A 6 9.79 -28.10 6.59
C THR A 6 8.52 -28.55 5.87
N PHE A 7 8.16 -27.85 4.78
CA PHE A 7 7.02 -28.21 3.94
C PHE A 7 7.12 -29.66 3.42
N ALA A 8 8.27 -30.05 2.88
CA ALA A 8 8.51 -31.40 2.36
C ALA A 8 8.48 -32.48 3.45
N GLN A 9 8.86 -32.15 4.69
CA GLN A 9 8.80 -33.09 5.82
C GLN A 9 7.37 -33.29 6.34
N LEU A 10 6.55 -32.24 6.28
CA LEU A 10 5.19 -32.26 6.80
C LEU A 10 4.20 -32.84 5.78
N GLY A 11 4.39 -32.54 4.49
CA GLY A 11 3.48 -32.91 3.41
C GLY A 11 2.28 -31.98 3.29
N GLU A 12 1.66 -32.01 2.11
CA GLU A 12 0.57 -31.10 1.70
C GLU A 12 -0.65 -31.17 2.64
N ASP A 13 -1.21 -32.35 2.88
CA ASP A 13 -2.41 -32.53 3.72
C ASP A 13 -2.26 -31.91 5.11
N ALA A 14 -1.07 -32.07 5.71
CA ALA A 14 -0.78 -31.55 7.04
C ALA A 14 -0.51 -30.04 7.03
N LEU A 15 0.01 -29.48 5.93
CA LEU A 15 0.07 -28.02 5.73
C LEU A 15 -1.33 -27.43 5.57
N ILE A 16 -2.17 -28.03 4.72
CA ILE A 16 -3.57 -27.61 4.53
C ILE A 16 -4.30 -27.63 5.87
N ALA A 17 -4.20 -28.70 6.66
CA ALA A 17 -4.83 -28.77 7.97
C ALA A 17 -4.37 -27.63 8.92
N ARG A 18 -3.11 -27.20 8.84
CA ARG A 18 -2.57 -26.07 9.63
C ARG A 18 -3.10 -24.72 9.15
N ILE A 19 -3.30 -24.55 7.85
CA ILE A 19 -3.92 -23.36 7.26
C ILE A 19 -5.38 -23.28 7.71
N LEU A 20 -6.15 -24.35 7.50
CA LEU A 20 -7.58 -24.39 7.82
C LEU A 20 -7.85 -24.14 9.31
N ALA A 21 -6.97 -24.59 10.20
CA ALA A 21 -7.09 -24.37 11.64
C ALA A 21 -6.99 -22.89 12.06
N ARG A 22 -6.47 -22.02 11.19
CA ARG A 22 -6.29 -20.57 11.45
C ARG A 22 -7.38 -19.71 10.84
N ILE A 23 -8.13 -20.25 9.89
CA ILE A 23 -9.17 -19.50 9.20
C ILE A 23 -10.43 -19.50 10.09
N PRO A 24 -10.88 -18.32 10.57
CA PRO A 24 -12.10 -18.23 11.36
C PRO A 24 -13.32 -18.60 10.52
N GLN A 25 -14.33 -19.19 11.18
CA GLN A 25 -15.62 -19.44 10.57
C GLN A 25 -16.41 -18.13 10.48
N ASP A 26 -17.10 -17.90 9.36
CA ASP A 26 -17.93 -16.72 9.14
C ASP A 26 -19.30 -17.11 8.58
N GLY A 27 -20.35 -16.44 9.05
CA GLY A 27 -21.73 -16.77 8.71
C GLY A 27 -22.12 -16.50 7.25
N THR A 28 -21.31 -15.75 6.50
CA THR A 28 -21.51 -15.50 5.06
C THR A 28 -20.89 -16.57 4.16
N VAL A 29 -20.12 -17.50 4.75
CA VAL A 29 -19.48 -18.62 4.06
C VAL A 29 -20.35 -19.88 4.25
N VAL A 30 -21.07 -20.26 3.20
CA VAL A 30 -21.97 -21.42 3.18
C VAL A 30 -21.19 -22.73 3.10
N VAL A 31 -20.14 -22.75 2.26
CA VAL A 31 -19.14 -23.82 2.18
C VAL A 31 -17.78 -23.16 2.30
N GLY A 32 -17.04 -23.52 3.35
CA GLY A 32 -15.72 -22.96 3.65
C GLY A 32 -14.57 -23.69 2.97
N PRO A 33 -13.33 -23.25 3.22
CA PRO A 33 -12.14 -23.94 2.72
C PRO A 33 -12.05 -25.37 3.28
N GLY A 34 -11.64 -26.32 2.45
CA GLY A 34 -11.58 -27.76 2.77
C GLY A 34 -12.47 -28.66 1.90
N ASP A 35 -13.28 -28.06 1.02
CA ASP A 35 -13.97 -28.73 -0.10
C ASP A 35 -13.39 -28.22 -1.44
N ASP A 36 -13.91 -28.68 -2.58
CA ASP A 36 -13.39 -28.32 -3.92
C ASP A 36 -13.47 -26.81 -4.22
N ALA A 37 -14.44 -26.10 -3.64
CA ALA A 37 -14.60 -24.66 -3.77
C ALA A 37 -15.40 -24.08 -2.60
N ALA A 38 -15.08 -22.83 -2.23
CA ALA A 38 -15.90 -22.07 -1.31
C ALA A 38 -17.21 -21.60 -1.97
N VAL A 39 -18.28 -21.54 -1.19
CA VAL A 39 -19.58 -20.99 -1.59
C VAL A 39 -19.93 -19.89 -0.60
N THR A 40 -20.12 -18.67 -1.10
CA THR A 40 -20.39 -17.48 -0.28
C THR A 40 -21.61 -16.73 -0.74
N ASP A 41 -22.28 -16.06 0.20
CA ASP A 41 -23.31 -15.08 -0.13
C ASP A 41 -22.66 -13.77 -0.60
N ALA A 42 -22.93 -13.37 -1.85
CA ALA A 42 -22.41 -12.14 -2.44
C ALA A 42 -23.56 -11.23 -2.92
N PRO A 43 -24.03 -10.26 -2.09
CA PRO A 43 -25.07 -9.35 -2.53
C PRO A 43 -24.55 -8.38 -3.62
N GLY A 44 -25.40 -8.04 -4.59
CA GLY A 44 -25.05 -7.02 -5.60
C GLY A 44 -24.16 -7.54 -6.74
N ARG A 45 -23.16 -6.75 -7.13
CA ARG A 45 -22.21 -7.05 -8.21
C ARG A 45 -20.87 -7.51 -7.63
N LEU A 46 -20.29 -8.53 -8.25
CA LEU A 46 -18.94 -8.99 -7.92
C LEU A 46 -17.90 -7.99 -8.40
N VAL A 47 -16.95 -7.67 -7.52
CA VAL A 47 -15.69 -6.99 -7.84
C VAL A 47 -14.57 -7.98 -7.49
N SER A 48 -13.58 -8.09 -8.35
CA SER A 48 -12.45 -9.00 -8.16
C SER A 48 -11.16 -8.33 -8.57
N SER A 49 -10.10 -8.51 -7.78
CA SER A 49 -8.72 -8.17 -8.17
C SER A 49 -7.77 -9.32 -7.78
N ALA A 50 -6.59 -9.34 -8.37
CA ALA A 50 -5.56 -10.31 -8.05
C ALA A 50 -4.16 -9.73 -8.27
N ASP A 51 -3.36 -9.78 -7.22
CA ASP A 51 -1.94 -9.39 -7.22
C ASP A 51 -1.08 -10.50 -6.62
N MET A 52 0.21 -10.43 -6.91
CA MET A 52 1.21 -11.37 -6.40
C MET A 52 2.35 -10.66 -5.69
N LEU A 53 2.99 -11.37 -4.78
CA LEU A 53 4.29 -11.04 -4.21
C LEU A 53 5.26 -12.17 -4.55
N VAL A 54 6.40 -11.80 -5.11
CA VAL A 54 7.45 -12.69 -5.58
C VAL A 54 8.72 -12.42 -4.79
N GLU A 55 9.24 -13.46 -4.16
CA GLU A 55 10.53 -13.39 -3.47
C GLU A 55 11.64 -12.95 -4.44
N GLY A 56 12.45 -11.98 -4.00
CA GLY A 56 13.52 -11.36 -4.80
C GLY A 56 13.07 -10.13 -5.60
N GLU A 57 11.76 -9.92 -5.76
CA GLU A 57 11.19 -8.76 -6.44
C GLU A 57 10.45 -7.85 -5.44
N ASP A 58 9.41 -8.37 -4.80
CA ASP A 58 8.52 -7.58 -3.92
C ASP A 58 8.92 -7.68 -2.43
N PHE A 59 9.73 -8.67 -2.11
CA PHE A 59 10.32 -8.86 -0.79
C PHE A 59 11.62 -9.68 -0.84
N LEU A 60 12.44 -9.54 0.19
CA LEU A 60 13.65 -10.35 0.38
C LEU A 60 13.48 -11.31 1.55
N ASP A 61 14.03 -12.52 1.40
CA ASP A 61 14.14 -13.48 2.50
C ASP A 61 14.94 -12.87 3.67
N GLY A 62 14.45 -13.10 4.89
CA GLY A 62 15.02 -12.53 6.12
C GLY A 62 14.64 -11.08 6.44
N TRP A 63 14.05 -10.31 5.51
CA TRP A 63 13.57 -8.94 5.79
C TRP A 63 12.13 -8.92 6.34
N LEU A 64 11.35 -9.92 5.97
CA LEU A 64 9.92 -9.97 6.25
C LEU A 64 9.55 -11.17 7.10
N ASP A 65 9.07 -10.83 8.30
CA ASP A 65 8.31 -11.73 9.17
C ASP A 65 7.09 -12.26 8.38
N PRO A 66 6.86 -13.59 8.34
CA PRO A 66 5.76 -14.17 7.57
C PRO A 66 4.39 -13.57 7.91
N HIS A 67 4.19 -13.17 9.16
CA HIS A 67 2.96 -12.51 9.56
C HIS A 67 2.76 -11.17 8.85
N ARG A 68 3.76 -10.29 8.85
CA ARG A 68 3.72 -9.03 8.10
C ARG A 68 3.57 -9.25 6.60
N LEU A 69 4.21 -10.28 6.04
CA LEU A 69 4.02 -10.64 4.64
C LEU A 69 2.56 -11.02 4.33
N GLY A 70 1.89 -11.72 5.25
CA GLY A 70 0.46 -12.03 5.16
C GLY A 70 -0.41 -10.78 5.16
N VAL A 71 -0.10 -9.83 6.04
CA VAL A 71 -0.75 -8.51 6.07
C VAL A 71 -0.55 -7.79 4.73
N LYS A 72 0.69 -7.69 4.24
CA LYS A 72 1.00 -7.00 2.97
C LYS A 72 0.24 -7.62 1.79
N ALA A 73 0.25 -8.95 1.68
CA ALA A 73 -0.43 -9.68 0.61
C ALA A 73 -1.95 -9.44 0.59
N ALA A 74 -2.59 -9.40 1.77
CA ALA A 74 -4.00 -9.05 1.89
C ALA A 74 -4.24 -7.57 1.58
N ALA A 75 -3.46 -6.67 2.17
CA ALA A 75 -3.66 -5.23 2.12
C ALA A 75 -3.70 -4.69 0.69
N GLN A 76 -2.74 -5.08 -0.15
CA GLN A 76 -2.65 -4.64 -1.55
C GLN A 76 -3.91 -5.03 -2.36
N ASN A 77 -4.35 -6.28 -2.23
CA ASN A 77 -5.49 -6.79 -2.99
C ASN A 77 -6.83 -6.21 -2.49
N LEU A 78 -6.94 -6.00 -1.17
CA LEU A 78 -8.14 -5.43 -0.56
C LEU A 78 -8.26 -3.92 -0.85
N ALA A 79 -7.13 -3.22 -1.00
CA ALA A 79 -7.10 -1.82 -1.41
C ALA A 79 -7.72 -1.65 -2.81
N ASP A 80 -7.39 -2.52 -3.75
CA ASP A 80 -7.99 -2.54 -5.10
C ASP A 80 -9.52 -2.67 -5.09
N VAL A 81 -10.05 -3.63 -4.32
CA VAL A 81 -11.50 -3.82 -4.18
C VAL A 81 -12.15 -2.56 -3.60
N ARG A 82 -11.48 -1.93 -2.63
CA ARG A 82 -11.93 -0.69 -2.01
C ARG A 82 -11.77 0.52 -2.94
N ALA A 83 -10.80 0.56 -3.84
CA ALA A 83 -10.65 1.60 -4.85
C ALA A 83 -11.81 1.60 -5.87
N MET A 84 -12.49 0.46 -6.04
CA MET A 84 -13.75 0.37 -6.80
C MET A 84 -14.98 0.78 -5.97
N GLY A 85 -14.76 1.13 -4.69
CA GLY A 85 -15.77 1.40 -3.68
C GLY A 85 -16.63 0.20 -3.33
N ALA A 86 -16.14 -1.03 -3.53
CA ALA A 86 -16.83 -2.23 -3.10
C ALA A 86 -16.44 -2.57 -1.66
N ARG A 87 -17.31 -3.31 -0.96
CA ARG A 87 -16.96 -3.91 0.33
C ARG A 87 -16.23 -5.23 0.06
N PRO A 88 -15.01 -5.44 0.54
CA PRO A 88 -14.36 -6.75 0.50
C PRO A 88 -15.20 -7.83 1.18
N THR A 89 -15.11 -9.04 0.64
CA THR A 89 -15.90 -10.20 1.09
C THR A 89 -15.05 -11.44 1.27
N GLY A 90 -14.01 -11.64 0.45
CA GLY A 90 -13.17 -12.81 0.59
C GLY A 90 -11.81 -12.70 -0.09
N LEU A 91 -10.87 -13.52 0.36
CA LEU A 91 -9.54 -13.71 -0.23
C LEU A 91 -9.33 -15.18 -0.58
N LEU A 92 -8.66 -15.44 -1.72
CA LEU A 92 -8.08 -16.74 -2.04
C LEU A 92 -6.56 -16.61 -2.03
N LEU A 93 -5.85 -17.56 -1.41
CA LEU A 93 -4.38 -17.58 -1.30
C LEU A 93 -3.78 -18.76 -2.08
N SER A 94 -3.08 -18.50 -3.18
CA SER A 94 -2.21 -19.49 -3.83
C SER A 94 -0.77 -19.25 -3.38
N LEU A 95 -0.18 -20.23 -2.70
CA LEU A 95 1.20 -20.18 -2.21
C LEU A 95 2.04 -21.25 -2.92
N ALA A 96 3.07 -20.81 -3.62
CA ALA A 96 4.13 -21.68 -4.10
C ALA A 96 5.40 -21.43 -3.29
N ALA A 97 6.06 -22.48 -2.79
CA ALA A 97 7.27 -22.33 -1.97
C ALA A 97 8.21 -23.54 -2.10
N PRO A 98 9.51 -23.36 -1.84
CA PRO A 98 10.46 -24.46 -1.72
C PRO A 98 10.07 -25.49 -0.64
N GLY A 99 10.30 -26.78 -0.91
CA GLY A 99 10.06 -27.84 0.07
C GLY A 99 10.88 -27.74 1.37
N ASP A 100 11.97 -26.97 1.40
CA ASP A 100 12.76 -26.68 2.61
C ASP A 100 12.24 -25.46 3.40
N THR A 101 11.20 -24.77 2.94
CA THR A 101 10.53 -23.70 3.69
C THR A 101 10.03 -24.23 5.04
N PRO A 102 10.30 -23.55 6.17
CA PRO A 102 9.80 -23.95 7.48
C PRO A 102 8.26 -23.93 7.54
N ALA A 103 7.64 -24.96 8.11
CA ALA A 103 6.18 -25.03 8.27
C ALA A 103 5.60 -23.95 9.22
N SER A 104 6.43 -23.21 9.95
CA SER A 104 6.02 -22.02 10.69
C SER A 104 5.82 -20.80 9.80
N PHE A 105 6.34 -20.81 8.58
CA PHE A 105 6.13 -19.73 7.60
C PHE A 105 4.64 -19.58 7.27
N VAL A 106 3.98 -20.69 6.91
CA VAL A 106 2.55 -20.67 6.54
C VAL A 106 1.65 -20.26 7.72
N ASP A 107 2.08 -20.58 8.94
CA ASP A 107 1.39 -20.18 10.15
C ASP A 107 1.30 -18.65 10.24
N GLY A 108 2.46 -17.97 10.23
CA GLY A 108 2.51 -16.52 10.29
C GLY A 108 1.82 -15.88 9.09
N LEU A 109 2.10 -16.36 7.87
CA LEU A 109 1.49 -15.85 6.65
C LEU A 109 -0.04 -15.84 6.72
N VAL A 110 -0.64 -16.95 7.14
CA VAL A 110 -2.11 -17.05 7.24
C VAL A 110 -2.65 -16.21 8.39
N ASP A 111 -1.95 -16.17 9.54
CA ASP A 111 -2.36 -15.34 10.68
C ASP A 111 -2.43 -13.85 10.28
N GLY A 112 -1.43 -13.34 9.56
CA GLY A 112 -1.43 -11.96 9.05
C GLY A 112 -2.47 -11.70 7.95
N LEU A 113 -2.68 -12.66 7.06
CA LEU A 113 -3.70 -12.58 6.01
C LEU A 113 -5.11 -12.52 6.62
N VAL A 114 -5.38 -13.34 7.64
CA VAL A 114 -6.64 -13.39 8.38
C VAL A 114 -6.87 -12.09 9.14
N GLU A 115 -5.84 -11.56 9.81
CA GLU A 115 -5.92 -10.29 10.54
C GLU A 115 -6.35 -9.16 9.61
N GLU A 116 -5.65 -8.99 8.50
CA GLU A 116 -5.92 -7.89 7.57
C GLU A 116 -7.25 -8.06 6.82
N ALA A 117 -7.60 -9.31 6.43
CA ALA A 117 -8.92 -9.60 5.88
C ALA A 117 -10.02 -9.20 6.87
N GLY A 118 -9.88 -9.56 8.15
CA GLY A 118 -10.82 -9.18 9.21
C GLY A 118 -10.97 -7.67 9.34
N ARG A 119 -9.87 -6.91 9.30
CA ARG A 119 -9.87 -5.44 9.34
C ARG A 119 -10.64 -4.82 8.16
N ALA A 120 -10.54 -5.43 6.97
CA ALA A 120 -11.28 -4.99 5.79
C ALA A 120 -12.76 -5.43 5.76
N GLY A 121 -13.14 -6.36 6.65
CA GLY A 121 -14.45 -6.99 6.71
C GLY A 121 -14.64 -8.16 5.74
N ALA A 122 -13.53 -8.81 5.34
CA ALA A 122 -13.45 -10.00 4.49
C ALA A 122 -12.93 -11.22 5.27
N VAL A 123 -12.94 -12.39 4.61
CA VAL A 123 -12.44 -13.66 5.17
C VAL A 123 -11.60 -14.43 4.17
N VAL A 124 -10.78 -15.37 4.63
CA VAL A 124 -10.03 -16.27 3.73
C VAL A 124 -10.95 -17.42 3.31
N LEU A 125 -11.13 -17.59 2.00
CA LEU A 125 -12.07 -18.54 1.40
C LEU A 125 -11.41 -19.85 0.97
N GLY A 126 -10.08 -19.88 0.85
CA GLY A 126 -9.34 -21.05 0.40
C GLY A 126 -8.16 -20.66 -0.47
N GLY A 127 -7.74 -21.58 -1.34
CA GLY A 127 -6.62 -21.34 -2.24
C GLY A 127 -5.88 -22.61 -2.62
N ASP A 128 -4.58 -22.50 -2.90
CA ASP A 128 -3.76 -23.55 -3.48
C ASP A 128 -2.35 -23.60 -2.86
N LEU A 129 -1.74 -24.80 -2.82
CA LEU A 129 -0.36 -25.00 -2.39
C LEU A 129 0.43 -25.71 -3.47
N SER A 130 1.65 -25.22 -3.75
CA SER A 130 2.51 -25.83 -4.77
C SER A 130 3.99 -25.78 -4.40
N ASP A 131 4.77 -26.74 -4.92
CA ASP A 131 6.23 -26.75 -4.81
C ASP A 131 6.83 -25.80 -5.87
N ALA A 132 7.80 -24.98 -5.46
CA ALA A 132 8.49 -24.04 -6.36
C ALA A 132 9.94 -23.78 -5.93
N ARG A 133 10.69 -23.08 -6.77
CA ARG A 133 12.09 -22.71 -6.47
C ARG A 133 12.25 -21.47 -5.59
N GLN A 134 11.20 -20.69 -5.46
CA GLN A 134 11.15 -19.45 -4.69
C GLN A 134 9.73 -19.28 -4.15
N ILE A 135 9.57 -18.45 -3.13
CA ILE A 135 8.27 -18.14 -2.55
C ILE A 135 7.52 -17.20 -3.50
N VAL A 136 6.30 -17.61 -3.87
CA VAL A 136 5.34 -16.80 -4.62
C VAL A 136 4.00 -16.85 -3.89
N ILE A 137 3.48 -15.68 -3.56
CA ILE A 137 2.19 -15.51 -2.90
C ILE A 137 1.28 -14.80 -3.90
N ALA A 138 0.28 -15.49 -4.42
CA ALA A 138 -0.73 -14.88 -5.28
C ALA A 138 -2.05 -14.86 -4.51
N VAL A 139 -2.63 -13.66 -4.39
CA VAL A 139 -3.91 -13.47 -3.70
C VAL A 139 -4.95 -13.01 -4.72
N THR A 140 -6.18 -13.50 -4.58
CA THR A 140 -7.34 -12.95 -5.29
C THR A 140 -8.30 -12.38 -4.26
N ALA A 141 -8.60 -11.10 -4.35
CA ALA A 141 -9.62 -10.46 -3.52
C ALA A 141 -10.97 -10.38 -4.25
N LEU A 142 -12.02 -10.65 -3.49
CA LEU A 142 -13.41 -10.57 -3.92
C LEU A 142 -14.14 -9.54 -3.08
N GLY A 143 -15.00 -8.76 -3.72
CA GLY A 143 -15.85 -7.76 -3.09
C GLY A 143 -17.26 -7.74 -3.65
N SER A 144 -18.15 -7.14 -2.88
CA SER A 144 -19.55 -6.93 -3.22
C SER A 144 -19.81 -5.43 -3.34
N LEU A 145 -20.32 -5.02 -4.50
CA LEU A 145 -20.81 -3.67 -4.75
C LEU A 145 -22.35 -3.70 -4.83
N PRO A 146 -23.09 -2.93 -3.99
CA PRO A 146 -24.54 -2.88 -4.07
C PRO A 146 -25.03 -2.56 -5.48
N ALA A 147 -26.09 -3.22 -5.95
CA ALA A 147 -26.56 -3.15 -7.34
C ALA A 147 -26.97 -1.73 -7.78
N GLN A 148 -27.38 -0.88 -6.84
CA GLN A 148 -27.75 0.51 -7.02
C GLN A 148 -26.56 1.47 -6.99
N SER A 149 -25.40 1.04 -6.48
CA SER A 149 -24.21 1.87 -6.38
C SER A 149 -23.44 1.85 -7.69
N ALA A 150 -22.93 3.02 -8.10
CA ALA A 150 -21.95 3.10 -9.16
C ALA A 150 -20.56 2.67 -8.62
N PRO A 151 -19.76 1.93 -9.42
CA PRO A 151 -18.36 1.72 -9.10
C PRO A 151 -17.63 3.08 -9.10
N LEU A 152 -16.68 3.24 -8.20
CA LEU A 152 -15.73 4.35 -8.28
C LEU A 152 -14.66 3.96 -9.29
N THR A 153 -14.52 4.75 -10.36
CA THR A 153 -13.64 4.42 -11.48
C THR A 153 -12.62 5.52 -11.70
N ARG A 154 -11.48 5.19 -12.31
CA ARG A 154 -10.41 6.16 -12.62
C ARG A 154 -10.82 7.23 -13.64
N ASN A 155 -11.91 7.03 -14.41
CA ASN A 155 -12.33 7.86 -15.54
C ASN A 155 -13.47 8.86 -15.22
N ALA A 156 -13.73 9.12 -13.95
CA ALA A 156 -14.85 9.96 -13.50
C ALA A 156 -14.42 11.35 -13.01
N ALA A 157 -13.14 11.73 -13.11
CA ALA A 157 -12.68 13.05 -12.72
C ALA A 157 -13.14 14.10 -13.74
N ARG A 158 -13.46 15.30 -13.26
CA ARG A 158 -13.98 16.39 -14.10
C ARG A 158 -13.35 17.71 -13.68
N PRO A 159 -13.13 18.66 -14.61
CA PRO A 159 -12.77 20.02 -14.25
C PRO A 159 -13.75 20.60 -13.22
N GLY A 160 -13.22 21.25 -12.18
CA GLY A 160 -14.02 21.71 -11.03
C GLY A 160 -14.14 20.67 -9.91
N HIS A 161 -13.59 19.46 -10.07
CA HIS A 161 -13.34 18.59 -8.93
C HIS A 161 -12.10 19.06 -8.14
N THR A 162 -12.06 18.69 -6.86
CA THR A 162 -10.90 18.79 -5.97
C THR A 162 -10.25 17.42 -5.79
N VAL A 163 -8.94 17.37 -5.54
CA VAL A 163 -8.15 16.13 -5.40
C VAL A 163 -7.82 15.88 -3.94
N TRP A 164 -8.10 14.68 -3.46
CA TRP A 164 -8.00 14.32 -2.05
C TRP A 164 -7.19 13.03 -1.85
N LEU A 165 -6.33 13.04 -0.84
CA LEU A 165 -5.55 11.89 -0.39
C LEU A 165 -6.20 11.27 0.87
N GLY A 166 -6.48 9.97 0.82
CA GLY A 166 -6.95 9.17 1.94
C GLY A 166 -5.86 8.21 2.40
N GLY A 167 -5.43 8.31 3.66
CA GLY A 167 -4.30 7.54 4.17
C GLY A 167 -2.96 8.26 4.00
N ARG A 168 -1.91 7.50 3.65
CA ARG A 168 -0.51 7.95 3.58
C ARG A 168 0.07 7.76 2.18
N THR A 169 1.17 8.46 1.92
CA THR A 169 1.99 8.33 0.70
C THR A 169 3.45 8.62 1.06
N GLY A 170 4.39 7.88 0.46
CA GLY A 170 5.83 7.95 0.69
C GLY A 170 6.36 7.25 1.95
N TRP A 171 5.52 6.64 2.78
CA TRP A 171 5.96 6.02 4.03
C TRP A 171 6.61 4.66 3.78
N ALA A 172 6.00 3.86 2.91
CA ALA A 172 6.53 2.56 2.51
C ALA A 172 7.91 2.72 1.83
N ALA A 173 8.04 3.62 0.86
CA ALA A 173 9.34 3.94 0.24
C ALA A 173 10.39 4.45 1.24
N ALA A 174 10.01 5.28 2.22
CA ALA A 174 10.93 5.70 3.28
C ALA A 174 11.38 4.52 4.16
N GLY A 175 10.48 3.59 4.45
CA GLY A 175 10.79 2.34 5.16
C GLY A 175 11.70 1.42 4.37
N LEU A 176 11.49 1.32 3.07
CA LEU A 176 12.34 0.54 2.16
C LEU A 176 13.77 1.10 2.14
N ASP A 177 13.92 2.42 1.97
CA ASP A 177 15.21 3.09 2.04
C ASP A 177 15.89 2.86 3.40
N ALA A 178 15.14 2.90 4.51
CA ALA A 178 15.67 2.60 5.84
C ALA A 178 16.17 1.15 5.97
N LEU A 179 15.44 0.18 5.44
CA LEU A 179 15.85 -1.23 5.44
C LEU A 179 17.13 -1.43 4.61
N PHE A 180 17.23 -0.82 3.43
CA PHE A 180 18.45 -0.84 2.61
C PHE A 180 19.63 -0.15 3.30
N ALA A 181 19.38 0.92 4.05
CA ALA A 181 20.39 1.59 4.86
C ALA A 181 20.83 0.78 6.10
N GLY A 182 20.23 -0.38 6.35
CA GLY A 182 20.58 -1.27 7.46
C GLY A 182 19.91 -0.93 8.78
N ALA A 183 18.74 -0.27 8.76
CA ALA A 183 17.94 -0.08 9.96
C ALA A 183 17.62 -1.43 10.64
N GLU A 184 17.88 -1.53 11.93
CA GLU A 184 17.50 -2.71 12.70
C GLU A 184 15.97 -2.76 12.83
N VAL A 185 15.41 -3.90 12.44
CA VAL A 185 14.00 -4.19 12.62
C VAL A 185 13.78 -4.58 14.07
N VAL A 186 13.24 -3.67 14.87
CA VAL A 186 12.76 -4.00 16.22
C VAL A 186 11.42 -4.71 16.07
N GLU A 187 11.42 -6.02 16.26
CA GLU A 187 10.21 -6.84 16.29
C GLU A 187 9.34 -6.44 17.50
N THR A 188 8.37 -5.53 17.27
CA THR A 188 7.29 -5.30 18.24
C THR A 188 6.28 -6.43 18.13
N PRO A 189 5.92 -7.10 19.25
CA PRO A 189 4.87 -8.12 19.23
C PRO A 189 3.55 -7.54 18.74
N ALA A 190 2.86 -8.25 17.83
CA ALA A 190 1.59 -7.83 17.21
C ALA A 190 0.50 -7.41 18.22
N ALA A 191 0.57 -7.90 19.47
CA ALA A 191 -0.42 -7.63 20.51
C ALA A 191 -0.35 -6.21 21.13
N GLU A 192 0.72 -5.44 20.92
CA GLU A 192 0.90 -4.12 21.56
C GLU A 192 0.64 -2.92 20.63
N ALA A 193 0.44 -3.15 19.33
CA ALA A 193 0.00 -2.12 18.40
C ALA A 193 -1.52 -1.92 18.52
N GLY A 194 -1.96 -1.25 19.60
CA GLY A 194 -3.38 -0.94 19.80
C GLY A 194 -3.99 -0.26 18.58
N GLU A 195 -5.25 -0.59 18.27
CA GLU A 195 -6.04 0.02 17.19
C GLU A 195 -6.02 1.55 17.33
N ILE A 196 -5.27 2.23 16.46
CA ILE A 196 -5.39 3.68 16.31
C ILE A 196 -6.55 3.92 15.35
N PRO A 197 -7.62 4.64 15.76
CA PRO A 197 -8.70 5.00 14.85
C PRO A 197 -8.15 5.67 13.59
N ALA A 198 -8.72 5.35 12.42
CA ALA A 198 -8.29 5.85 11.11
C ALA A 198 -8.05 7.37 11.04
N ALA A 199 -8.87 8.15 11.76
CA ALA A 199 -8.75 9.60 11.86
C ALA A 199 -7.47 10.07 12.60
N GLU A 200 -6.95 9.26 13.53
CA GLU A 200 -5.65 9.46 14.21
C GLU A 200 -4.49 8.81 13.44
N ALA A 201 -4.69 7.68 12.75
CA ALA A 201 -3.65 7.11 11.88
C ALA A 201 -3.23 8.09 10.75
N ALA A 202 -4.19 8.92 10.32
CA ALA A 202 -4.00 10.00 9.38
C ALA A 202 -3.32 11.26 9.98
N ARG A 203 -2.92 11.31 11.26
CA ARG A 203 -2.09 12.39 11.81
C ARG A 203 -1.07 11.82 12.77
N LEU A 204 0.21 11.87 12.40
CA LEU A 204 1.27 11.59 13.37
C LEU A 204 1.17 12.62 14.51
N PRO A 205 1.38 12.21 15.77
CA PRO A 205 1.53 13.20 16.82
C PRO A 205 2.72 14.08 16.44
N ALA A 206 2.52 15.40 16.41
CA ALA A 206 3.50 16.40 15.98
C ALA A 206 4.82 16.42 16.81
N ALA A 207 5.00 15.46 17.71
CA ALA A 207 6.15 15.28 18.59
C ALA A 207 6.65 13.82 18.64
N ALA A 208 6.31 12.97 17.66
CA ALA A 208 6.88 11.62 17.60
C ALA A 208 8.40 11.70 17.46
N ALA A 209 9.12 10.91 18.26
CA ALA A 209 10.58 10.83 18.16
C ALA A 209 10.99 10.28 16.78
N PRO A 210 12.11 10.73 16.19
CA PRO A 210 12.56 10.27 14.87
C PRO A 210 12.63 8.75 14.71
N ASP A 211 13.08 8.02 15.74
CA ASP A 211 13.13 6.54 15.69
C ASP A 211 11.73 5.90 15.65
N ALA A 212 10.72 6.51 16.27
CA ALA A 212 9.33 6.05 16.16
C ALA A 212 8.75 6.29 14.76
N LEU A 213 9.14 7.40 14.12
CA LEU A 213 8.78 7.68 12.73
C LEU A 213 9.48 6.71 11.76
N LEU A 214 10.76 6.40 12.00
CA LEU A 214 11.49 5.39 11.24
C LEU A 214 10.82 4.02 11.36
N ALA A 215 10.47 3.58 12.57
CA ALA A 215 9.75 2.32 12.78
C ALA A 215 8.39 2.33 12.08
N THR A 216 7.67 3.45 12.10
CA THR A 216 6.39 3.60 11.38
C THR A 216 6.57 3.46 9.86
N ALA A 217 7.65 4.02 9.30
CA ALA A 217 7.96 3.89 7.87
C ALA A 217 8.31 2.44 7.50
N ILE A 218 9.15 1.78 8.30
CA ILE A 218 9.50 0.36 8.12
C ILE A 218 8.25 -0.53 8.16
N GLU A 219 7.34 -0.29 9.11
CA GLU A 219 6.09 -1.06 9.19
C GLU A 219 5.15 -0.75 8.02
N ALA A 220 5.11 0.49 7.52
CA ALA A 220 4.36 0.82 6.31
C ALA A 220 4.84 0.03 5.09
N GLN A 221 6.15 -0.23 4.97
CA GLN A 221 6.73 -1.06 3.92
C GLN A 221 6.44 -2.56 4.11
N ARG A 222 6.48 -3.04 5.36
CA ARG A 222 6.40 -4.47 5.67
C ARG A 222 4.97 -4.99 5.79
N ALA A 223 4.06 -4.16 6.28
CA ALA A 223 2.69 -4.50 6.62
C ALA A 223 1.78 -3.26 6.43
N PRO A 224 1.59 -2.78 5.19
CA PRO A 224 0.75 -1.63 4.91
C PRO A 224 -0.68 -1.85 5.44
N ARG A 225 -1.28 -0.79 5.97
CA ARG A 225 -2.65 -0.80 6.52
C ARG A 225 -3.50 0.28 5.83
N PRO A 226 -4.09 -0.02 4.67
CA PRO A 226 -4.97 0.92 3.96
C PRO A 226 -6.12 1.44 4.83
N ALA A 227 -6.47 2.72 4.69
CA ALA A 227 -7.58 3.33 5.43
C ALA A 227 -8.94 3.00 4.78
N TYR A 228 -9.40 1.74 4.88
CA TYR A 228 -10.59 1.25 4.18
C TYR A 228 -11.86 2.04 4.48
N GLU A 229 -12.06 2.41 5.75
CA GLU A 229 -13.16 3.24 6.23
C GLU A 229 -13.16 4.66 5.61
N ALA A 230 -12.01 5.16 5.14
CA ALA A 230 -11.97 6.43 4.42
C ALA A 230 -12.78 6.37 3.12
N VAL A 231 -12.84 5.21 2.46
CA VAL A 231 -13.66 5.01 1.25
C VAL A 231 -15.15 5.00 1.60
N ASP A 232 -15.53 4.47 2.76
CA ASP A 232 -16.93 4.50 3.23
C ASP A 232 -17.36 5.96 3.52
N ALA A 233 -16.50 6.72 4.21
CA ALA A 233 -16.71 8.16 4.43
C ALA A 233 -16.76 8.97 3.12
N LEU A 234 -15.94 8.60 2.13
CA LEU A 234 -15.99 9.20 0.79
C LEU A 234 -17.35 8.93 0.13
N ARG A 235 -17.82 7.68 0.14
CA ARG A 235 -19.12 7.32 -0.46
C ARG A 235 -20.28 8.06 0.19
N GLU A 236 -20.26 8.20 1.52
CA GLU A 236 -21.27 8.97 2.24
C GLU A 236 -21.24 10.45 1.83
N ALA A 237 -20.06 11.07 1.79
CA ALA A 237 -19.91 12.47 1.43
C ALA A 237 -20.32 12.77 -0.03
N LEU A 238 -20.19 11.80 -0.94
CA LEU A 238 -20.56 11.97 -2.34
C LEU A 238 -22.07 12.02 -2.56
N ASP A 239 -22.87 11.32 -1.75
CA ASP A 239 -24.33 11.22 -1.93
C ASP A 239 -24.74 10.92 -3.39
N GLY A 240 -24.03 9.97 -4.01
CA GLY A 240 -24.25 9.55 -5.40
C GLY A 240 -23.68 10.48 -6.48
N GLN A 241 -23.00 11.57 -6.11
CA GLN A 241 -22.29 12.42 -7.06
C GLN A 241 -21.09 11.69 -7.69
N PRO A 242 -20.72 12.04 -8.94
CA PRO A 242 -19.61 11.39 -9.63
C PRO A 242 -18.27 11.74 -8.99
N ALA A 243 -17.44 10.74 -8.78
CA ALA A 243 -16.07 10.87 -8.31
C ALA A 243 -15.19 9.80 -8.95
N ALA A 244 -13.90 10.12 -9.11
CA ALA A 244 -12.89 9.13 -9.46
C ALA A 244 -12.12 8.69 -8.22
N LEU A 245 -11.68 7.44 -8.20
CA LEU A 245 -10.86 6.85 -7.14
C LEU A 245 -9.81 5.92 -7.76
N ILE A 246 -8.64 5.90 -7.15
CA ILE A 246 -7.56 4.93 -7.37
C ILE A 246 -6.87 4.69 -6.01
N ASP A 247 -6.35 3.49 -5.79
CA ASP A 247 -5.40 3.24 -4.70
C ASP A 247 -4.01 3.80 -5.07
N LEU A 248 -3.09 3.83 -4.11
CA LEU A 248 -1.72 4.32 -4.31
C LEU A 248 -0.72 3.18 -4.12
N SER A 249 -0.37 2.49 -5.20
CA SER A 249 0.57 1.36 -5.22
C SER A 249 1.91 1.73 -5.86
N ASP A 250 1.91 2.59 -6.88
CA ASP A 250 3.12 2.93 -7.66
C ASP A 250 3.66 4.31 -7.29
N GLY A 251 2.94 5.02 -6.43
CA GLY A 251 3.23 6.36 -5.94
C GLY A 251 2.29 7.41 -6.48
N LEU A 252 2.14 8.50 -5.71
CA LEU A 252 1.17 9.55 -5.96
C LEU A 252 1.23 10.10 -7.39
N GLY A 253 2.42 10.34 -7.93
CA GLY A 253 2.62 10.88 -9.27
C GLY A 253 2.12 9.94 -10.36
N SER A 254 2.47 8.66 -10.29
CA SER A 254 2.05 7.64 -11.28
C SER A 254 0.57 7.36 -11.25
N ASP A 255 0.01 7.17 -10.07
CA ASP A 255 -1.40 6.83 -9.91
C ASP A 255 -2.30 8.03 -10.19
N ALA A 256 -1.86 9.24 -9.82
CA ALA A 256 -2.46 10.47 -10.32
C ALA A 256 -2.41 10.54 -11.85
N GLY A 257 -1.27 10.21 -12.47
CA GLY A 257 -1.12 10.17 -13.92
C GLY A 257 -2.06 9.17 -14.60
N ARG A 258 -2.23 7.97 -14.02
CA ARG A 258 -3.20 6.95 -14.50
C ARG A 258 -4.63 7.49 -14.42
N LEU A 259 -5.00 8.14 -13.32
CA LEU A 259 -6.33 8.75 -13.12
C LEU A 259 -6.58 9.91 -14.08
N ALA A 260 -5.59 10.81 -14.24
CA ALA A 260 -5.61 11.93 -15.18
C ALA A 260 -5.85 11.45 -16.61
N ARG A 261 -5.06 10.48 -17.07
CA ARG A 261 -5.18 9.84 -18.40
C ARG A 261 -6.53 9.17 -18.60
N ALA A 262 -7.00 8.39 -17.63
CA ALA A 262 -8.29 7.72 -17.72
C ALA A 262 -9.47 8.70 -17.79
N SER A 263 -9.36 9.85 -17.12
CA SER A 263 -10.40 10.88 -17.07
C SER A 263 -10.28 11.95 -18.17
N GLY A 264 -9.16 12.04 -18.89
CA GLY A 264 -8.94 13.06 -19.90
C GLY A 264 -8.79 14.48 -19.32
N VAL A 265 -8.16 14.60 -18.15
CA VAL A 265 -8.01 15.86 -17.39
C VAL A 265 -6.57 16.06 -16.93
N ASP A 266 -6.24 17.27 -16.49
CA ASP A 266 -5.02 17.51 -15.73
C ASP A 266 -5.31 17.44 -14.22
N LEU A 267 -4.46 16.74 -13.47
CA LEU A 267 -4.47 16.78 -12.01
C LEU A 267 -3.39 17.73 -11.53
N ASP A 268 -3.81 18.83 -10.93
CA ASP A 268 -2.90 19.87 -10.44
C ASP A 268 -2.77 19.81 -8.93
N LEU A 269 -1.64 19.28 -8.48
CA LEU A 269 -1.31 19.10 -7.09
C LEU A 269 -0.77 20.42 -6.51
N ASP A 270 -1.17 20.70 -5.27
CA ASP A 270 -0.74 21.89 -4.54
C ASP A 270 0.62 21.64 -3.90
N SER A 271 1.63 22.44 -4.24
CA SER A 271 2.98 22.22 -3.71
C SER A 271 3.03 22.35 -2.19
N ALA A 272 2.29 23.27 -1.57
CA ALA A 272 2.29 23.41 -0.12
C ALA A 272 1.65 22.20 0.58
N ALA A 273 0.65 21.56 -0.04
CA ALA A 273 0.08 20.30 0.44
C ALA A 273 1.11 19.16 0.35
N LEU A 274 1.84 19.04 -0.77
CA LEU A 274 2.95 18.09 -0.91
C LEU A 274 4.07 18.36 0.12
N ASP A 275 4.33 19.65 0.36
CA ASP A 275 4.99 20.28 1.51
C ASP A 275 4.77 19.56 2.82
N ALA A 276 3.53 19.69 3.26
CA ALA A 276 3.07 19.17 4.53
C ALA A 276 3.17 17.64 4.60
N LEU A 277 2.97 16.92 3.49
CA LEU A 277 3.17 15.47 3.43
C LEU A 277 4.65 15.10 3.61
N ALA A 278 5.54 15.82 2.94
CA ALA A 278 6.98 15.58 3.01
C ALA A 278 7.56 15.97 4.37
N ASP A 279 7.05 17.02 5.01
CA ASP A 279 7.46 17.46 6.36
C ASP A 279 7.36 16.33 7.39
N ASP A 280 6.32 15.50 7.32
CA ASP A 280 6.14 14.35 8.22
C ASP A 280 7.27 13.30 8.05
N LEU A 281 7.95 13.26 6.89
CA LEU A 281 9.01 12.30 6.52
C LEU A 281 10.44 12.86 6.62
N VAL A 282 10.62 14.18 6.81
CA VAL A 282 11.96 14.80 6.94
C VAL A 282 12.78 14.17 8.08
N PRO A 283 12.23 13.91 9.29
CA PRO A 283 12.99 13.25 10.34
C PRO A 283 13.45 11.84 9.96
N VAL A 284 12.66 11.11 9.16
CA VAL A 284 13.02 9.78 8.64
C VAL A 284 14.16 9.90 7.64
N ALA A 285 14.11 10.88 6.73
CA ALA A 285 15.18 11.14 5.75
C ALA A 285 16.53 11.41 6.42
N HIS A 286 16.56 12.20 7.49
CA HIS A 286 17.77 12.41 8.29
C HIS A 286 18.29 11.10 8.90
N ARG A 287 17.39 10.24 9.40
CA ARG A 287 17.78 8.98 10.03
C ARG A 287 18.33 7.96 9.04
N VAL A 288 17.73 7.86 7.85
CA VAL A 288 18.23 7.02 6.76
C VAL A 288 19.62 7.46 6.33
N ARG A 289 19.83 8.78 6.14
CA ARG A 289 21.14 9.32 5.81
C ARG A 289 22.20 8.97 6.86
N ALA A 290 21.87 9.10 8.14
CA ALA A 290 22.79 8.74 9.23
C ALA A 290 23.15 7.25 9.25
N LEU A 291 22.23 6.37 8.82
CA LEU A 291 22.49 4.94 8.67
C LEU A 291 23.42 4.65 7.47
N GLU A 292 23.18 5.31 6.33
CA GLU A 292 24.04 5.25 5.14
C GLU A 292 25.47 5.72 5.47
N GLU A 293 25.60 6.89 6.11
CA GLU A 293 26.90 7.43 6.53
C GLU A 293 27.62 6.51 7.53
N ALA A 294 26.90 5.87 8.45
CA ALA A 294 27.47 4.90 9.38
C ALA A 294 27.96 3.62 8.68
N ALA A 295 27.29 3.19 7.60
CA ALA A 295 27.70 2.06 6.77
C ALA A 295 28.94 2.39 5.91
N GLU A 296 29.12 3.67 5.55
CA GLU A 296 30.24 4.18 4.73
C GLU A 296 31.46 4.65 5.54
N ALA A 297 31.38 4.74 6.87
CA ALA A 297 32.37 5.33 7.78
C ALA A 297 33.75 4.62 7.87
N ASP A 298 34.17 3.88 6.84
CA ASP A 298 35.56 3.45 6.61
C ASP A 298 36.37 4.46 5.76
N THR A 299 35.82 5.65 5.45
CA THR A 299 36.54 6.73 4.76
C THR A 299 36.34 8.10 5.43
N ASP A 300 37.44 8.65 5.98
CA ASP A 300 37.55 9.99 6.57
C ASP A 300 37.34 11.12 5.54
N GLU A 301 36.45 12.07 5.81
CA GLU A 301 36.74 13.53 5.83
C GLU A 301 35.47 14.35 6.18
N PRO A 302 35.53 15.34 7.10
CA PRO A 302 34.39 16.20 7.41
C PRO A 302 34.37 17.47 6.52
N VAL A 303 33.19 17.84 6.02
CA VAL A 303 32.97 19.09 5.27
C VAL A 303 32.03 20.03 6.03
N ALA A 304 32.42 21.29 6.19
CA ALA A 304 31.67 22.32 6.91
C ALA A 304 31.04 23.37 5.97
N ASP A 305 29.77 23.16 5.63
CA ASP A 305 28.67 24.15 5.47
C ASP A 305 27.34 23.36 5.40
N ALA A 306 27.26 22.32 6.24
CA ALA A 306 26.47 21.12 5.96
C ALA A 306 24.99 21.25 6.35
N ALA A 307 24.66 21.90 7.47
CA ALA A 307 23.32 21.79 8.06
C ALA A 307 22.18 22.33 7.17
N SER A 308 22.39 23.47 6.49
CA SER A 308 21.36 24.04 5.58
C SER A 308 21.22 23.22 4.29
N GLN A 309 22.33 22.65 3.78
CA GLN A 309 22.31 21.79 2.61
C GLN A 309 21.71 20.41 2.94
N GLU A 310 21.96 19.92 4.15
CA GLU A 310 21.45 18.68 4.71
C GLU A 310 19.93 18.72 4.90
N GLU A 311 19.39 19.79 5.49
CA GLU A 311 17.93 19.97 5.62
C GLU A 311 17.24 20.05 4.25
N SER A 312 17.85 20.76 3.30
CA SER A 312 17.35 20.83 1.91
C SER A 312 17.35 19.44 1.23
N ALA A 313 18.42 18.67 1.42
CA ALA A 313 18.55 17.31 0.89
C ALA A 313 17.53 16.35 1.53
N ALA A 314 17.33 16.41 2.84
CA ALA A 314 16.34 15.59 3.56
C ALA A 314 14.93 15.89 3.07
N ARG A 315 14.57 17.17 2.92
CA ARG A 315 13.29 17.61 2.36
C ARG A 315 13.10 17.15 0.91
N ALA A 316 14.14 17.23 0.08
CA ALA A 316 14.09 16.74 -1.30
C ALA A 316 13.89 15.22 -1.36
N ARG A 317 14.53 14.44 -0.46
CA ARG A 317 14.32 12.99 -0.34
C ARG A 317 12.90 12.67 0.11
N ALA A 318 12.41 13.34 1.15
CA ALA A 318 11.04 13.18 1.63
C ALA A 318 9.99 13.47 0.55
N ARG A 319 10.16 14.56 -0.21
CA ARG A 319 9.29 14.87 -1.36
C ARG A 319 9.33 13.80 -2.44
N ARG A 320 10.50 13.22 -2.72
CA ARG A 320 10.65 12.12 -3.68
C ARG A 320 9.83 10.92 -3.24
N TRP A 321 9.94 10.51 -1.98
CA TRP A 321 9.13 9.42 -1.45
C TRP A 321 7.63 9.71 -1.59
N VAL A 322 7.16 10.91 -1.23
CA VAL A 322 5.75 11.30 -1.36
C VAL A 322 5.23 11.13 -2.78
N LEU A 323 6.04 11.48 -3.80
CA LEU A 323 5.60 11.53 -5.19
C LEU A 323 5.80 10.23 -5.96
N THR A 324 6.92 9.56 -5.75
CA THR A 324 7.34 8.40 -6.56
C THR A 324 7.51 7.14 -5.74
N GLY A 325 7.33 7.22 -4.42
CA GLY A 325 7.35 6.05 -3.54
C GLY A 325 6.05 5.28 -3.64
N GLY A 326 6.14 3.98 -3.90
CA GLY A 326 4.99 3.06 -3.97
C GLY A 326 4.73 2.31 -2.66
N GLU A 327 3.79 1.37 -2.74
CA GLU A 327 3.41 0.39 -1.70
C GLU A 327 2.74 0.94 -0.43
N ASP A 328 2.33 2.21 -0.41
CA ASP A 328 1.56 2.76 0.73
C ASP A 328 0.12 2.23 0.79
N HIS A 329 -0.46 1.86 -0.36
CA HIS A 329 -1.85 1.43 -0.54
C HIS A 329 -2.87 2.39 0.10
N GLY A 330 -2.57 3.68 0.05
CA GLY A 330 -3.53 4.76 0.31
C GLY A 330 -4.52 4.91 -0.85
N PHE A 331 -5.26 6.02 -0.86
CA PHE A 331 -6.24 6.31 -1.91
C PHE A 331 -6.13 7.74 -2.41
N LEU A 332 -6.36 7.95 -3.70
CA LEU A 332 -6.47 9.26 -4.34
C LEU A 332 -7.85 9.40 -4.99
N ALA A 333 -8.62 10.38 -4.51
CA ALA A 333 -9.96 10.66 -5.00
C ALA A 333 -10.04 12.00 -5.71
N THR A 334 -10.92 12.11 -6.69
CA THR A 334 -11.41 13.41 -7.18
C THR A 334 -12.90 13.54 -6.89
N VAL A 335 -13.30 14.63 -6.25
CA VAL A 335 -14.69 14.84 -5.82
C VAL A 335 -15.17 16.22 -6.26
N PRO A 336 -16.48 16.43 -6.48
CA PRO A 336 -17.03 17.74 -6.80
C PRO A 336 -16.64 18.81 -5.76
N GLU A 337 -16.45 20.04 -6.20
CA GLU A 337 -16.21 21.18 -5.30
C GLU A 337 -17.33 21.30 -4.24
N GLY A 338 -16.93 21.53 -2.99
CA GLY A 338 -17.84 21.58 -1.84
C GLY A 338 -18.09 20.24 -1.14
N VAL A 339 -17.65 19.12 -1.72
CA VAL A 339 -17.62 17.82 -1.02
C VAL A 339 -16.34 17.70 -0.21
N HIS A 340 -16.48 17.45 1.10
CA HIS A 340 -15.38 17.37 2.05
C HIS A 340 -15.42 16.02 2.80
N PRO A 341 -14.81 14.96 2.25
CA PRO A 341 -14.86 13.65 2.87
C PRO A 341 -14.00 13.61 4.15
N ILE A 342 -14.56 13.07 5.23
CA ILE A 342 -13.90 12.98 6.54
C ILE A 342 -12.71 12.02 6.46
N GLY A 343 -11.56 12.41 7.03
CA GLY A 343 -10.35 11.58 7.03
C GLY A 343 -9.48 11.74 5.78
N TRP A 344 -9.85 12.63 4.85
CA TRP A 344 -9.08 12.91 3.66
C TRP A 344 -8.38 14.27 3.75
N ARG A 345 -7.23 14.39 3.08
CA ARG A 345 -6.45 15.61 2.96
C ARG A 345 -6.61 16.19 1.55
N LEU A 346 -6.98 17.46 1.43
CA LEU A 346 -7.02 18.15 0.13
C LEU A 346 -5.58 18.33 -0.37
N VAL A 347 -5.28 17.84 -1.57
CA VAL A 347 -3.92 17.87 -2.15
C VAL A 347 -3.86 18.53 -3.52
N GLY A 348 -4.99 18.95 -4.09
CA GLY A 348 -5.00 19.59 -5.40
C GLY A 348 -6.38 19.81 -5.99
N ARG A 349 -6.41 20.02 -7.30
CA ARG A 349 -7.62 20.29 -8.08
C ARG A 349 -7.53 19.66 -9.46
N VAL A 350 -8.69 19.42 -10.07
CA VAL A 350 -8.80 18.93 -11.44
C VAL A 350 -8.99 20.09 -12.39
N ARG A 351 -8.14 20.18 -13.42
CA ARG A 351 -8.17 21.23 -14.43
C ARG A 351 -8.59 20.66 -15.79
N PRO A 352 -9.14 21.48 -16.70
CA PRO A 352 -9.26 21.10 -18.10
C PRO A 352 -7.87 20.73 -18.65
N VAL A 353 -7.81 19.68 -19.47
CA VAL A 353 -6.57 19.26 -20.12
C VAL A 353 -5.98 20.40 -20.95
N SER A 354 -4.68 20.68 -20.76
CA SER A 354 -3.96 21.69 -21.53
C SER A 354 -3.61 21.16 -22.94
N THR A 355 -2.90 20.04 -23.01
CA THR A 355 -2.48 19.39 -24.27
C THR A 355 -2.77 17.89 -24.25
N VAL A 356 -2.12 17.18 -23.33
CA VAL A 356 -2.34 15.76 -23.02
C VAL A 356 -2.62 15.64 -21.52
N PRO A 357 -3.48 14.71 -21.09
CA PRO A 357 -3.75 14.52 -19.66
C PRO A 357 -2.46 14.28 -18.88
N SER A 358 -2.24 15.08 -17.84
CA SER A 358 -0.97 15.10 -17.12
C SER A 358 -1.15 15.40 -15.63
N VAL A 359 -0.07 15.20 -14.88
CA VAL A 359 0.04 15.69 -13.50
C VAL A 359 0.83 17.00 -13.53
N LEU A 360 0.31 18.00 -12.83
CA LEU A 360 0.90 19.32 -12.65
C LEU A 360 1.19 19.55 -11.17
N ILE A 361 2.13 20.43 -10.88
CA ILE A 361 2.38 21.01 -9.57
C ILE A 361 2.29 22.52 -9.72
N ASP A 362 1.31 23.14 -9.06
CA ASP A 362 0.98 24.56 -9.18
C ASP A 362 0.83 25.05 -10.65
N GLY A 363 0.28 24.20 -11.51
CA GLY A 363 0.06 24.47 -12.93
C GLY A 363 1.27 24.23 -13.82
N VAL A 364 2.38 23.71 -13.29
CA VAL A 364 3.59 23.37 -14.05
C VAL A 364 3.69 21.84 -14.21
N PRO A 365 3.98 21.30 -15.40
CA PRO A 365 4.19 19.86 -15.59
C PRO A 365 5.23 19.30 -14.63
N VAL A 366 5.00 18.10 -14.07
CA VAL A 366 5.91 17.48 -13.09
C VAL A 366 7.36 17.43 -13.60
N GLY A 367 7.59 17.01 -14.85
CA GLY A 367 8.92 16.96 -15.45
C GLY A 367 9.64 18.32 -15.58
N ASP A 368 8.88 19.42 -15.66
CA ASP A 368 9.41 20.79 -15.79
C ASP A 368 9.44 21.53 -14.44
N SER A 369 8.83 20.95 -13.40
CA SER A 369 8.70 21.56 -12.08
C SER A 369 9.95 21.40 -11.19
N GLY A 370 11.01 20.76 -11.70
CA GLY A 370 12.24 20.48 -10.95
C GLY A 370 12.16 19.22 -10.07
N PHE A 371 11.06 18.46 -10.18
CA PHE A 371 10.88 17.18 -9.51
C PHE A 371 11.45 16.09 -10.42
N VAL A 372 12.45 15.34 -9.94
CA VAL A 372 13.15 14.34 -10.74
C VAL A 372 12.17 13.22 -11.11
N ALA A 373 11.74 13.21 -12.36
CA ALA A 373 11.15 12.07 -13.03
C ALA A 373 12.24 11.00 -13.20
N VAL A 374 12.24 9.99 -12.34
CA VAL A 374 12.75 8.70 -12.81
C VAL A 374 11.57 8.10 -13.54
N ASP A 375 11.57 8.24 -14.86
CA ASP A 375 10.51 7.90 -15.82
C ASP A 375 9.41 8.99 -16.01
N PRO A 376 9.08 9.40 -17.26
CA PRO A 376 7.96 10.30 -17.56
C PRO A 376 6.58 9.84 -17.02
N ASP A 377 6.43 8.56 -16.63
CA ASP A 377 5.24 8.07 -15.92
C ASP A 377 5.44 7.82 -14.40
N GLY A 378 6.65 8.02 -13.86
CA GLY A 378 6.94 8.35 -12.44
C GLY A 378 6.92 7.26 -11.36
N GLY A 379 6.82 5.97 -11.68
CA GLY A 379 6.55 4.91 -10.68
C GLY A 379 7.05 3.53 -11.09
N PHE A 380 6.86 2.56 -10.21
CA PHE A 380 7.39 1.21 -10.35
C PHE A 380 6.86 0.50 -11.61
N ARG A 381 7.72 -0.29 -12.26
CA ARG A 381 7.36 -1.12 -13.43
C ARG A 381 8.11 -2.45 -13.36
N HIS A 382 7.36 -3.56 -13.45
CA HIS A 382 7.96 -4.90 -13.54
C HIS A 382 8.82 -5.10 -14.80
N PHE A 383 8.48 -4.43 -15.91
CA PHE A 383 9.19 -4.58 -17.18
C PHE A 383 9.47 -3.21 -17.81
N SER A 384 10.74 -2.94 -18.09
CA SER A 384 11.19 -1.75 -18.83
C SER A 384 11.12 -2.01 -20.34
N GLY A 385 9.95 -1.77 -20.94
CA GLY A 385 9.80 -1.76 -22.38
C GLY A 385 10.03 -0.36 -22.95
N SER A 386 10.97 -0.22 -23.90
CA SER A 386 10.96 0.93 -24.82
C SER A 386 9.80 0.71 -25.78
N GLY A 387 8.61 1.22 -25.46
CA GLY A 387 7.48 1.16 -26.38
C GLY A 387 7.86 1.79 -27.71
N GLU A 388 8.02 0.98 -28.75
CA GLU A 388 8.06 1.42 -30.15
C GLU A 388 6.64 1.65 -30.69
#